data_AF-A0A0G0IZZ7-F1
#
_entry.id   AF-A0A0G0IZZ7-F1
#
_cell.length_a   1.000
_cell.length_b   1.000
_cell.length_c   1.000
_cell.angle_alpha   90.00
_cell.angle_beta   90.00
_cell.angle_gamma   90.00
#
_symmetry.space_group_name_H-M   'P 1'
#
loop_
_entity.id
_entity.type
_entity.pdbx_description
1 polymer ?
#
loop_
_entity_poly.entity_id
_entity_poly.type
_entity_poly.pdbx_seq_one_letter_code
_entity_poly.pdbx_strand_id
1 'polypeptide(L)'
;MNAKDLIIDFINFAFAVVLIIFCILYFIIPGRMETASDLMNALVPISFFAIAFLIKIKISRYEYKVNKKNNTMDIVLNLSYLDKTILEVLIFAMPIVSLIIALAMDGKLTFSNIFQSLFSFLIFYFFYKYLFGKRVY
;
A
#
# COMPACT_ATOMS: atom_id res chain seq x y z
N MET A 1 -28.01 -19.82 -8.88
CA MET A 1 -27.52 -18.44 -8.62
C MET A 1 -28.61 -17.69 -7.91
N ASN A 2 -28.29 -17.03 -6.80
CA ASN A 2 -29.27 -16.30 -6.01
C ASN A 2 -29.56 -14.94 -6.68
N ALA A 3 -30.79 -14.43 -6.62
CA ALA A 3 -31.16 -13.18 -7.30
C ALA A 3 -30.30 -11.97 -6.87
N LYS A 4 -29.81 -12.00 -5.62
CA LYS A 4 -28.88 -11.00 -5.08
C LYS A 4 -27.50 -11.04 -5.75
N ASP A 5 -27.00 -12.22 -6.08
CA ASP A 5 -25.70 -12.38 -6.75
C ASP A 5 -25.75 -11.77 -8.16
N LEU A 6 -26.88 -11.99 -8.85
CA LEU A 6 -27.11 -11.46 -10.21
C LEU A 6 -27.18 -9.92 -10.22
N ILE A 7 -27.77 -9.30 -9.19
CA ILE A 7 -27.79 -7.84 -9.04
C ILE A 7 -26.39 -7.30 -8.76
N ILE A 8 -25.61 -7.96 -7.91
CA ILE A 8 -24.23 -7.55 -7.61
C ILE A 8 -23.36 -7.64 -8.86
N ASP A 9 -23.48 -8.73 -9.62
CA ASP A 9 -22.76 -8.91 -10.88
C ASP A 9 -23.15 -7.85 -11.92
N PHE A 10 -24.44 -7.49 -12.00
CA PHE A 10 -24.90 -6.42 -12.87
C PHE A 10 -24.34 -5.05 -12.48
N ILE A 11 -24.32 -4.71 -11.19
CA ILE A 11 -23.74 -3.46 -10.70
C ILE A 11 -22.23 -3.40 -10.98
N ASN A 12 -21.51 -4.50 -10.73
CA ASN A 12 -20.08 -4.61 -11.04
C ASN A 12 -19.82 -4.46 -12.53
N PHE A 13 -20.65 -5.07 -13.38
CA PHE A 13 -20.55 -4.95 -14.83
C PHE A 13 -20.83 -3.52 -15.30
N ALA A 14 -21.90 -2.89 -14.82
CA ALA A 14 -22.23 -1.50 -15.14
C ALA A 14 -21.12 -0.54 -14.71
N PHE A 15 -20.55 -0.74 -13.51
CA PHE A 15 -19.41 0.02 -13.02
C PHE A 15 -18.19 -0.15 -13.92
N ALA A 16 -17.87 -1.39 -14.32
CA ALA A 16 -16.75 -1.66 -15.24
C ALA A 16 -16.94 -0.97 -16.60
N VAL A 17 -18.15 -1.00 -17.16
CA VAL A 17 -18.47 -0.31 -18.43
C VAL A 17 -18.28 1.20 -18.30
N VAL A 18 -18.79 1.80 -17.22
CA VAL A 18 -18.60 3.24 -16.95
C VAL A 18 -17.12 3.58 -16.81
N LEU A 19 -16.34 2.74 -16.13
CA LEU A 19 -14.91 2.93 -15.93
C LEU A 19 -14.15 2.86 -17.26
N ILE A 20 -14.50 1.91 -18.14
CA ILE A 20 -13.93 1.80 -19.49
C ILE A 20 -14.24 3.06 -20.30
N ILE A 21 -15.50 3.52 -20.32
CA ILE A 21 -15.89 4.74 -21.02
C ILE A 21 -15.12 5.95 -20.48
N PHE A 22 -15.01 6.07 -19.16
CA PHE A 22 -14.24 7.14 -18.52
C PHE A 22 -12.76 7.12 -18.94
N CYS A 23 -12.13 5.95 -18.94
CA CYS A 23 -10.75 5.79 -19.42
C CYS A 23 -10.60 6.24 -20.87
N ILE A 24 -11.49 5.77 -21.77
CA ILE A 24 -11.45 6.16 -23.19
C ILE A 24 -11.58 7.68 -23.34
N LEU A 25 -12.56 8.29 -22.67
CA LEU A 25 -12.76 9.75 -22.72
C LEU A 25 -11.57 10.52 -22.14
N TYR A 26 -10.95 10.02 -21.06
CA TYR A 26 -9.76 10.62 -20.47
C TYR A 26 -8.57 10.63 -21.44
N PHE A 27 -8.39 9.56 -22.23
CA PHE A 27 -7.30 9.44 -23.20
C PHE A 27 -7.50 10.26 -24.48
N ILE A 28 -8.74 10.66 -24.82
CA ILE A 28 -9.04 11.51 -25.99
C ILE A 28 -8.63 12.98 -25.73
N ILE A 29 -8.55 13.41 -24.47
CA ILE A 29 -8.16 14.79 -24.12
C ILE A 29 -6.66 14.98 -24.39
N PRO A 30 -6.27 15.93 -25.26
CA PRO A 30 -4.86 16.18 -25.56
C PRO A 30 -4.08 16.61 -24.30
N GLY A 31 -2.85 16.10 -24.17
CA GLY A 31 -1.99 16.31 -22.99
C GLY A 31 -2.17 15.27 -21.87
N ARG A 32 -3.28 14.51 -21.83
CA ARG A 32 -3.51 13.48 -20.79
C ARG A 32 -2.79 12.17 -21.05
N MET A 33 -2.50 11.86 -22.33
CA MET A 33 -1.67 10.71 -22.73
C MET A 33 -0.25 10.81 -22.18
N GLU A 34 0.36 11.99 -22.23
CA GLU A 34 1.71 12.23 -21.68
C GLU A 34 1.71 12.03 -20.17
N THR A 35 0.75 12.63 -19.45
CA THR A 35 0.62 12.43 -18.00
C THR A 35 0.38 10.97 -17.62
N ALA A 36 -0.40 10.23 -18.41
CA ALA A 36 -0.64 8.82 -18.18
C ALA A 36 0.62 7.97 -18.45
N SER A 37 1.37 8.27 -19.52
CA SER A 37 2.65 7.65 -19.83
C SER A 37 3.67 7.88 -18.72
N ASP A 38 3.81 9.12 -18.23
CA ASP A 38 4.71 9.46 -17.13
C ASP A 38 4.33 8.71 -15.84
N LEU A 39 3.03 8.61 -15.55
CA LEU A 39 2.53 7.85 -14.40
C LEU A 39 2.79 6.35 -14.54
N MET A 40 2.59 5.78 -15.72
CA MET A 40 2.91 4.37 -15.97
C MET A 40 4.41 4.11 -15.85
N ASN A 41 5.25 5.00 -16.40
CA ASN A 41 6.70 4.92 -16.27
C ASN A 41 7.16 5.01 -14.81
N ALA A 42 6.53 5.88 -14.00
CA ALA A 42 6.80 5.97 -12.57
C ALA A 42 6.35 4.72 -11.79
N LEU A 43 5.32 4.01 -12.27
CA LEU A 43 4.83 2.76 -11.66
C LEU A 43 5.65 1.53 -12.03
N VAL A 44 6.41 1.55 -13.14
CA VAL A 44 7.27 0.41 -13.56
C VAL A 44 8.19 -0.07 -12.43
N PRO A 45 9.01 0.76 -11.77
CA PRO A 45 9.87 0.28 -10.68
C PRO A 45 9.07 -0.27 -9.50
N ILE A 46 7.92 0.34 -9.18
CA ILE A 46 7.04 -0.11 -8.10
C ILE A 46 6.45 -1.50 -8.39
N SER A 47 6.15 -1.78 -9.67
CA SER A 47 5.60 -3.07 -10.11
C SER A 47 6.55 -4.24 -9.83
N PHE A 48 7.86 -4.05 -9.96
CA PHE A 48 8.86 -5.07 -9.62
C PHE A 48 8.81 -5.45 -8.14
N PHE A 49 8.74 -4.45 -7.25
CA PHE A 49 8.59 -4.69 -5.82
C PHE A 49 7.25 -5.36 -5.48
N ALA A 50 6.17 -4.93 -6.13
CA ALA A 50 4.85 -5.53 -5.95
C ALA A 50 4.83 -7.01 -6.35
N ILE A 51 5.45 -7.37 -7.48
CA ILE A 51 5.55 -8.76 -7.94
C ILE A 51 6.38 -9.59 -6.95
N ALA A 52 7.55 -9.10 -6.52
CA ALA A 52 8.38 -9.79 -5.53
C ALA A 52 7.63 -10.00 -4.21
N PHE A 53 6.86 -9.00 -3.76
CA PHE A 53 6.04 -9.08 -2.57
C PHE A 53 4.89 -10.09 -2.72
N LEU A 54 4.23 -10.15 -3.87
CA LEU A 54 3.18 -11.15 -4.16
C LEU A 54 3.74 -12.57 -4.16
N ILE A 55 4.93 -12.78 -4.72
CA ILE A 55 5.63 -14.07 -4.66
C ILE A 55 5.92 -14.45 -3.21
N LYS A 56 6.47 -13.52 -2.41
CA LYS A 56 6.71 -13.74 -0.98
C LYS A 56 5.43 -14.12 -0.23
N ILE A 57 4.32 -13.42 -0.47
CA ILE A 57 3.02 -13.75 0.13
C ILE A 57 2.59 -15.17 -0.24
N LYS A 58 2.76 -15.58 -1.51
CA LYS A 58 2.40 -16.92 -1.95
C LYS A 58 3.22 -17.99 -1.24
N ILE A 59 4.52 -17.76 -1.06
CA ILE A 59 5.43 -18.65 -0.32
C ILE A 59 5.01 -18.71 1.16
N SER A 60 4.85 -17.56 1.82
CA SER A 60 4.45 -17.51 3.24
C SER A 60 3.07 -18.13 3.48
N ARG A 61 2.12 -18.03 2.53
CA ARG A 61 0.83 -18.74 2.60
C ARG A 61 0.99 -20.26 2.52
N TYR A 62 1.92 -20.75 1.72
CA TYR A 62 2.24 -22.17 1.65
C TYR A 62 2.87 -22.66 2.95
N GLU A 63 3.88 -21.95 3.45
CA GLU A 63 4.51 -22.22 4.75
C GLU A 63 3.49 -22.22 5.89
N TYR A 64 2.59 -21.23 5.93
CA TYR A 64 1.51 -21.17 6.91
C TYR A 64 0.59 -22.40 6.85
N LYS A 65 0.21 -22.87 5.66
CA LYS A 65 -0.62 -24.09 5.52
C LYS A 65 0.13 -25.33 6.01
N VAL A 66 1.43 -25.43 5.76
CA VAL A 66 2.28 -26.54 6.22
C VAL A 66 2.43 -26.50 7.74
N ASN A 67 2.75 -25.35 8.33
CA ASN A 67 2.91 -25.17 9.78
C ASN A 67 1.60 -25.36 10.54
N LYS A 68 0.47 -24.94 9.95
CA LYS A 68 -0.88 -25.24 10.45
C LYS A 68 -1.18 -26.73 10.50
N LYS A 69 -0.75 -27.49 9.50
CA LYS A 69 -0.90 -28.95 9.46
C LYS A 69 -0.02 -29.65 10.50
N ASN A 70 1.12 -29.06 10.83
CA ASN A 70 2.11 -29.61 11.78
C ASN A 70 1.88 -29.17 13.24
N ASN A 71 0.78 -28.46 13.57
CA ASN A 71 0.49 -27.92 14.91
C ASN A 71 1.58 -27.03 15.52
N THR A 72 2.51 -26.52 14.73
CA THR A 72 3.55 -25.57 15.13
C THR A 72 3.14 -24.14 14.77
N MET A 73 1.95 -23.71 15.21
CA MET A 73 1.37 -22.41 14.85
C MET A 73 1.70 -21.26 15.81
N ASP A 74 2.48 -21.51 16.86
CA ASP A 74 2.89 -20.45 17.78
C ASP A 74 4.00 -19.60 17.16
N ILE A 75 3.63 -18.78 16.18
CA ILE A 75 4.42 -17.64 15.75
C ILE A 75 4.27 -16.59 16.85
N VAL A 76 5.06 -16.75 17.92
CA VAL A 76 5.18 -15.74 18.97
C VAL A 76 6.07 -14.62 18.43
N LEU A 77 5.47 -13.44 18.20
CA LEU A 77 6.23 -12.23 17.93
C LEU A 77 6.93 -11.80 19.22
N ASN A 78 8.19 -12.23 19.37
CA ASN A 78 9.06 -11.75 20.44
C ASN A 78 9.58 -10.34 20.09
N LEU A 79 8.72 -9.34 20.27
CA LEU A 79 9.08 -7.94 20.13
C LEU A 79 9.71 -7.44 21.43
N SER A 80 10.95 -6.97 21.36
CA SER A 80 11.61 -6.31 22.47
C SER A 80 11.08 -4.87 22.64
N TYR A 81 11.21 -4.32 23.85
CA TYR A 81 10.97 -2.89 24.08
C TYR A 81 11.86 -2.01 23.20
N LEU A 82 13.08 -2.47 22.87
CA LEU A 82 13.96 -1.77 21.94
C LEU A 82 13.36 -1.68 20.53
N ASP A 83 12.74 -2.75 20.04
CA ASP A 83 12.11 -2.76 18.71
C ASP A 83 10.95 -1.77 18.64
N LYS A 84 10.18 -1.69 19.73
CA LYS A 84 9.12 -0.70 19.88
C LYS A 84 9.66 0.73 19.84
N THR A 85 10.72 1.02 20.60
CA THR A 85 11.34 2.35 20.63
C THR A 85 11.94 2.72 19.27
N ILE A 86 12.62 1.79 18.61
CA ILE A 86 13.17 2.01 17.26
C ILE A 86 12.03 2.31 16.28
N LEU A 87 10.92 1.57 16.34
CA LEU A 87 9.79 1.79 15.45
C LEU A 87 9.13 3.16 15.70
N GLU A 88 8.98 3.57 16.96
CA GLU A 88 8.49 4.92 17.32
C GLU A 88 9.38 6.03 16.72
N VAL A 89 10.70 5.90 16.90
CA VAL A 89 11.67 6.85 16.31
C VAL A 89 11.55 6.87 14.79
N LEU A 90 11.44 5.71 14.14
CA LEU A 90 11.28 5.62 12.69
C LEU A 90 9.98 6.27 12.21
N ILE A 91 8.86 6.08 12.90
CA ILE A 91 7.57 6.68 12.52
C ILE A 91 7.64 8.21 12.58
N PHE A 92 8.32 8.76 13.59
CA PHE A 92 8.52 10.21 13.70
C PHE A 92 9.57 10.75 12.72
N ALA A 93 10.62 9.99 12.45
CA ALA A 93 11.72 10.41 11.57
C ALA A 93 11.33 10.33 10.08
N MET A 94 10.55 9.32 9.67
CA MET A 94 10.21 9.07 8.27
C MET A 94 9.58 10.26 7.53
N PRO A 95 8.59 10.98 8.11
CA PRO A 95 8.01 12.16 7.49
C PRO A 95 9.03 13.29 7.30
N ILE A 96 9.91 13.48 8.28
CA ILE A 96 10.97 14.50 8.24
C ILE A 96 11.98 14.14 7.14
N VAL A 97 12.42 12.89 7.09
CA VAL A 97 13.33 12.37 6.07
C VAL A 97 12.71 12.52 4.67
N SER A 98 11.43 12.23 4.50
CA SER A 98 10.76 12.37 3.20
C SER A 98 10.75 13.82 2.70
N LEU A 99 10.56 14.79 3.60
CA LEU A 99 10.61 16.21 3.28
C LEU A 99 12.03 16.69 2.97
N ILE A 100 13.03 16.19 3.70
CA ILE A 100 14.45 16.49 3.42
C ILE A 100 14.84 15.97 2.04
N ILE A 101 14.42 14.74 1.67
CA ILE A 101 14.68 14.18 0.35
C ILE A 101 14.00 15.03 -0.73
N ALA A 102 12.73 15.40 -0.54
CA ALA A 102 12.02 16.26 -1.47
C ALA A 102 12.71 17.63 -1.66
N LEU A 103 13.19 18.23 -0.56
CA LEU A 103 13.95 19.48 -0.61
C LEU A 103 15.29 19.31 -1.32
N ALA A 104 15.99 18.19 -1.11
CA ALA A 104 17.28 17.92 -1.75
C ALA A 104 17.17 17.66 -3.26
N MET A 105 16.06 17.07 -3.72
CA MET A 105 15.85 16.76 -5.14
C MET A 105 15.28 17.94 -5.92
N ASP A 106 14.22 18.57 -5.43
CA ASP A 106 13.47 19.60 -6.18
C ASP A 106 13.81 21.04 -5.74
N GLY A 107 14.61 21.21 -4.66
CA GLY A 107 14.98 22.51 -4.10
C GLY A 107 13.82 23.30 -3.47
N LYS A 108 12.59 22.75 -3.51
CA LYS A 108 11.37 23.38 -3.02
C LYS A 108 10.44 22.35 -2.39
N LEU A 109 9.74 22.76 -1.34
CA LEU A 109 8.65 21.96 -0.77
C LEU A 109 7.33 22.36 -1.42
N THR A 110 6.74 21.44 -2.16
CA THR A 110 5.39 21.61 -2.71
C THR A 110 4.34 21.12 -1.70
N PHE A 111 3.10 21.58 -1.84
CA PHE A 111 1.98 21.10 -1.04
C PHE A 111 1.80 19.57 -1.16
N SER A 112 2.06 19.02 -2.36
CA SER A 112 2.03 17.57 -2.61
C SER A 112 3.02 16.82 -1.72
N ASN A 113 4.25 17.34 -1.55
CA ASN A 113 5.29 16.70 -0.73
C ASN A 113 4.91 16.68 0.75
N ILE A 114 4.29 17.76 1.25
CA ILE A 114 3.78 17.84 2.62
C ILE A 114 2.63 16.86 2.83
N PHE A 115 1.68 16.82 1.90
CA PHE A 115 0.53 15.92 1.98
C PHE A 115 0.96 14.44 1.93
N GLN A 116 1.90 14.10 1.05
CA GLN A 116 2.47 12.76 0.94
C GLN A 116 3.19 12.34 2.22
N SER A 117 3.99 13.22 2.81
CA SER A 117 4.69 12.98 4.08
C SER A 117 3.71 12.70 5.24
N LEU A 118 2.63 13.50 5.33
CA LEU A 118 1.53 13.32 6.28
C LEU A 118 0.80 11.99 6.07
N PHE A 119 0.52 11.63 4.82
CA PHE A 119 -0.13 10.38 4.49
C PHE A 119 0.73 9.16 4.85
N SER A 120 2.03 9.21 4.58
CA SER A 120 3.00 8.18 5.00
C SER A 120 3.04 8.05 6.53
N PHE A 121 3.07 9.17 7.27
CA PHE A 121 3.00 9.16 8.74
C PHE A 121 1.76 8.39 9.24
N LEU A 122 0.58 8.70 8.70
CA LEU A 122 -0.67 8.05 9.11
C LEU A 122 -0.62 6.54 8.86
N ILE A 123 -0.15 6.09 7.70
CA ILE A 123 -0.01 4.66 7.39
C ILE A 123 0.89 3.96 8.42
N PHE A 124 2.06 4.53 8.67
CA PHE A 124 3.01 3.95 9.62
C PHE A 124 2.49 3.97 11.06
N TYR A 125 1.78 5.03 11.46
CA TYR A 125 1.13 5.12 12.75
C TYR A 125 0.03 4.06 12.94
N PHE A 126 -0.83 3.85 11.94
CA PHE A 126 -1.83 2.78 11.99
C PHE A 126 -1.19 1.39 12.04
N PHE A 127 -0.10 1.18 11.31
CA PHE A 127 0.65 -0.08 11.34
C PHE A 127 1.28 -0.34 12.71
N TYR A 128 1.89 0.68 13.32
CA TYR A 128 2.40 0.62 14.68
C TYR A 128 1.29 0.29 15.68
N LYS A 129 0.15 0.97 15.58
CA LYS A 129 -1.00 0.71 16.45
C LYS A 129 -1.54 -0.71 16.26
N TYR A 130 -1.51 -1.25 15.06
CA TYR A 130 -1.89 -2.65 14.81
C TYR A 130 -0.91 -3.63 15.48
N LEU A 131 0.40 -3.38 15.38
CA LEU A 131 1.43 -4.25 15.96
C LEU A 131 1.47 -4.20 17.49
N PHE A 132 1.40 -3.01 18.09
CA PHE A 132 1.60 -2.81 19.53
C PHE A 132 0.33 -2.45 20.32
N GLY A 133 -0.80 -2.25 19.64
CA GLY A 133 -2.06 -1.83 20.27
C GLY A 133 -2.83 -2.96 20.97
N LYS A 134 -2.58 -4.22 20.61
CA LYS A 134 -3.09 -5.37 21.37
C LYS A 134 -2.16 -5.65 22.56
N ARG A 135 -2.35 -4.93 23.66
CA ARG A 135 -1.87 -5.42 24.96
C ARG A 135 -2.80 -6.54 25.41
N VAL A 136 -2.31 -7.78 25.33
CA VAL A 136 -2.87 -8.87 26.14
C VAL A 136 -2.32 -8.62 27.54
N TYR A 137 -3.17 -8.09 28.43
CA TYR A 137 -2.94 -8.16 29.87
C TYR A 137 -3.27 -9.56 30.35
#